data_AF-A0A1F6K7H6-F1
#
_entry.id   AF-A0A1F6K7H6-F1
#
_cell.length_a   1.000
_cell.length_b   1.000
_cell.length_c   1.000
_cell.angle_alpha   90.00
_cell.angle_beta   90.00
_cell.angle_gamma   90.00
#
_symmetry.space_group_name_H-M   'P 1'
#
loop_
_entity.id
_entity.type
_entity.pdbx_description
1 polymer ?
#
loop_
_entity_poly.entity_id
_entity_poly.type
_entity_poly.pdbx_seq_one_letter_code
_entity_poly.pdbx_strand_id
1 'polypeptide(L)'
;MRRTILSLFLSFVIALIAFLLVNFFILRKMGRGALQVTSVPKSAVYLNGTLIGQTPFCKCDGNDMFASGEYSLKMIPDASESAEKNIFPPFEQKIVIGTSLLTGVDRTFGKGGAAEGSVLTLFPIANKQEAQVLVLSFPQKADVIFDSVKRGETPLLLSHVTASDHAIILKKEGYRSKTIHLRSVLGHKLETLIFLGIESNQEEKKASASAQSENKTATNASVLITQTPTGFLNVRSTPPVDGVLAPKIAEVYPGNAVLLIEEKDGWYKIELLDGKTGWISSDYAQKK
;
A
#
# COMPACT_ATOMS: atom_id res chain seq x y z
N MET A 1 35.51 4.21 -62.94
CA MET A 1 34.68 5.00 -61.99
C MET A 1 33.24 4.50 -61.86
N ARG A 2 32.48 4.25 -62.94
CA ARG A 2 31.07 3.79 -62.84
C ARG A 2 30.86 2.45 -62.10
N ARG A 3 31.73 1.46 -62.31
CA ARG A 3 31.65 0.13 -61.64
C ARG A 3 31.98 0.18 -60.14
N THR A 4 32.92 1.01 -59.72
CA THR A 4 33.30 1.15 -58.30
C THR A 4 32.20 1.86 -57.51
N ILE A 5 31.58 2.90 -58.09
CA ILE A 5 30.43 3.61 -57.52
C ILE A 5 29.22 2.67 -57.34
N LEU A 6 28.95 1.80 -58.31
CA LEU A 6 27.85 0.83 -58.23
C LEU A 6 28.06 -0.21 -57.11
N SER A 7 29.29 -0.69 -56.90
CA SER A 7 29.58 -1.64 -55.81
C SER A 7 29.48 -1.01 -54.42
N LEU A 8 29.87 0.26 -54.27
CA LEU A 8 29.74 1.02 -53.03
C LEU A 8 28.28 1.26 -52.68
N PHE A 9 27.46 1.59 -53.68
CA PHE A 9 26.02 1.77 -53.51
C PHE A 9 25.33 0.46 -53.09
N LEU A 10 25.68 -0.67 -53.73
CA LEU A 10 25.12 -1.97 -53.38
C LEU A 10 25.48 -2.41 -51.94
N SER A 11 26.72 -2.17 -51.52
CA SER A 11 27.17 -2.43 -50.14
C SER A 11 26.39 -1.60 -49.11
N PHE A 12 26.15 -0.32 -49.41
CA PHE A 12 25.36 0.56 -48.55
C PHE A 12 23.91 0.09 -48.42
N VAL A 13 23.28 -0.32 -49.52
CA VAL A 13 21.91 -0.84 -49.52
C VAL A 13 21.82 -2.15 -48.72
N ILE A 14 22.78 -3.06 -48.86
CA ILE A 14 22.81 -4.31 -48.07
C ILE A 14 22.98 -4.01 -46.59
N ALA A 15 23.87 -3.07 -46.22
CA ALA A 15 24.06 -2.65 -44.83
C ALA A 15 22.78 -2.00 -44.25
N LEU A 16 22.08 -1.18 -45.03
CA LEU A 16 20.80 -0.57 -44.64
C LEU A 16 19.72 -1.64 -44.43
N ILE A 17 19.60 -2.61 -45.35
CA ILE A 17 18.65 -3.72 -45.22
C ILE A 17 18.99 -4.58 -43.99
N ALA A 18 20.27 -4.90 -43.77
CA ALA A 18 20.70 -5.63 -42.58
C ALA A 18 20.39 -4.85 -41.29
N PHE A 19 20.62 -3.53 -41.27
CA PHE A 19 20.26 -2.67 -40.14
C PHE A 19 18.75 -2.65 -39.89
N LEU A 20 17.95 -2.54 -40.94
CA LEU A 20 16.48 -2.59 -40.85
C LEU A 20 16.00 -3.96 -40.38
N LEU A 21 16.59 -5.06 -40.86
CA LEU A 21 16.26 -6.43 -40.45
C LEU A 21 16.66 -6.70 -39.00
N VAL A 22 17.84 -6.24 -38.57
CA VAL A 22 18.29 -6.34 -37.17
C VAL A 22 17.38 -5.54 -36.26
N ASN A 23 17.04 -4.29 -36.61
CA ASN A 23 16.07 -3.50 -35.85
C ASN A 23 14.69 -4.18 -35.81
N PHE A 24 14.22 -4.70 -36.93
CA PHE A 24 12.96 -5.43 -37.01
C PHE A 24 12.95 -6.69 -36.14
N PHE A 25 14.05 -7.43 -36.08
CA PHE A 25 14.18 -8.62 -35.24
C PHE A 25 14.30 -8.27 -33.75
N ILE A 26 14.98 -7.17 -33.41
CA ILE A 26 15.06 -6.64 -32.03
C ILE A 26 13.67 -6.17 -31.57
N LEU A 27 12.94 -5.44 -32.42
CA LEU A 27 11.56 -4.98 -32.16
C LEU A 27 10.56 -6.12 -31.97
N ARG A 28 10.76 -7.28 -32.63
CA ARG A 28 9.89 -8.46 -32.49
C ARG A 28 10.08 -9.27 -31.21
N LYS A 29 11.17 -9.08 -30.47
CA LYS A 29 11.45 -9.82 -29.22
C LYS A 29 10.85 -9.19 -27.96
N MET A 30 10.17 -8.05 -28.08
CA MET A 30 9.58 -7.38 -26.93
C MET A 30 8.30 -8.12 -26.52
N GLY A 31 8.40 -8.92 -25.45
CA GLY A 31 7.22 -9.50 -24.84
C GLY A 31 6.30 -8.43 -24.27
N ARG A 32 5.13 -8.82 -23.78
CA ARG A 32 4.13 -7.87 -23.26
C ARG A 32 3.89 -8.08 -21.78
N GLY A 33 3.64 -7.01 -21.03
CA GLY A 33 3.39 -7.05 -19.59
C GLY A 33 2.18 -6.23 -19.17
N ALA A 34 1.62 -6.60 -18.03
CA ALA A 34 0.46 -5.94 -17.45
C ALA A 34 0.90 -4.74 -16.58
N LEU A 35 0.10 -3.68 -16.60
CA LEU A 35 0.26 -2.53 -15.73
C LEU A 35 -1.06 -2.25 -15.01
N GLN A 36 -0.99 -2.19 -13.69
CA GLN A 36 -2.09 -1.75 -12.84
C GLN A 36 -1.65 -0.51 -12.04
N VAL A 37 -2.47 0.55 -12.09
CA VAL A 37 -2.21 1.82 -11.41
C VAL A 37 -3.44 2.25 -10.62
N THR A 38 -3.26 2.51 -9.32
CA THR A 38 -4.32 2.99 -8.42
C THR A 38 -3.85 4.24 -7.69
N SER A 39 -4.79 5.13 -7.36
CA SER A 39 -4.45 6.29 -6.54
C SER A 39 -5.63 6.82 -5.75
N VAL A 40 -5.30 7.55 -4.68
CA VAL A 40 -6.26 8.36 -3.91
C VAL A 40 -5.66 9.77 -3.75
N PRO A 41 -6.34 10.84 -4.18
CA PRO A 41 -7.57 10.85 -4.97
C PRO A 41 -7.34 10.28 -6.38
N LYS A 42 -8.41 10.20 -7.18
CA LYS A 42 -8.31 9.80 -8.58
C LYS A 42 -7.29 10.67 -9.32
N SER A 43 -6.55 10.09 -10.26
CA SER A 43 -5.45 10.74 -10.96
C SER A 43 -5.47 10.43 -12.45
N ALA A 44 -5.09 11.41 -13.28
CA ALA A 44 -4.72 11.16 -14.66
C ALA A 44 -3.37 10.42 -14.71
N VAL A 45 -3.27 9.39 -15.55
CA VAL A 45 -2.11 8.51 -15.66
C VAL A 45 -1.44 8.71 -17.02
N TYR A 46 -0.16 9.05 -16.99
CA TYR A 46 0.69 9.24 -18.15
C TYR A 46 1.81 8.20 -18.15
N LEU A 47 2.13 7.69 -19.33
CA LEU A 47 3.24 6.77 -19.55
C LEU A 47 4.13 7.33 -20.67
N ASN A 48 5.41 7.56 -20.37
CA ASN A 48 6.35 8.26 -21.24
C ASN A 48 5.79 9.60 -21.77
N GLY A 49 5.07 10.33 -20.92
CA GLY A 49 4.45 11.62 -21.25
C GLY A 49 3.13 11.55 -22.02
N THR A 50 2.68 10.36 -22.46
CA THR A 50 1.39 10.18 -23.14
C THR A 50 0.31 9.85 -22.11
N LEU A 51 -0.84 10.54 -22.15
CA LEU A 51 -2.00 10.21 -21.32
C LEU A 51 -2.57 8.85 -21.73
N ILE A 52 -2.61 7.90 -20.80
CA ILE A 52 -3.11 6.54 -21.05
C ILE A 52 -4.46 6.26 -20.37
N GLY A 53 -4.87 7.06 -19.39
CA GLY A 53 -6.14 6.90 -18.70
C GLY A 53 -6.22 7.64 -17.37
N GLN A 54 -7.13 7.21 -16.50
CA GLN A 54 -7.25 7.69 -15.13
C GLN A 54 -7.28 6.50 -14.16
N THR A 55 -6.89 6.71 -12.90
CA THR A 55 -6.99 5.67 -11.87
C THR A 55 -8.45 5.41 -11.45
N PRO A 56 -8.80 4.19 -11.00
CA PRO A 56 -8.02 2.96 -11.18
C PRO A 56 -7.86 2.62 -12.67
N PHE A 57 -6.65 2.24 -13.05
CA PHE A 57 -6.27 1.90 -14.42
C PHE A 57 -5.66 0.50 -14.45
N CYS A 58 -6.10 -0.37 -15.38
CA CYS A 58 -5.51 -1.68 -15.60
C CYS A 58 -5.43 -1.93 -17.11
N LYS A 59 -4.24 -2.29 -17.59
CA LYS A 59 -4.06 -2.94 -18.89
C LYS A 59 -3.44 -4.30 -18.63
N CYS A 60 -4.33 -5.25 -18.37
CA CYS A 60 -4.02 -6.51 -17.71
C CYS A 60 -4.43 -7.73 -18.55
N ASP A 61 -5.16 -7.52 -19.64
CA ASP A 61 -5.64 -8.56 -20.56
C ASP A 61 -4.77 -8.65 -21.82
N GLY A 62 -4.47 -9.87 -22.26
CA GLY A 62 -3.33 -10.21 -23.13
C GLY A 62 -3.10 -9.32 -24.37
N ASN A 63 -4.16 -8.88 -25.05
CA ASN A 63 -4.01 -8.07 -26.27
C ASN A 63 -3.80 -6.57 -26.00
N ASP A 64 -4.16 -6.08 -24.80
CA ASP A 64 -4.07 -4.67 -24.41
C ASP A 64 -2.89 -4.37 -23.47
N MET A 65 -2.03 -5.35 -23.22
CA MET A 65 -0.79 -5.19 -22.44
C MET A 65 0.24 -4.28 -23.12
N PHE A 66 1.10 -3.66 -22.32
CA PHE A 66 2.21 -2.84 -22.82
C PHE A 66 3.36 -3.70 -23.29
N ALA A 67 4.18 -3.17 -24.21
CA ALA A 67 5.48 -3.78 -24.51
C ALA A 67 6.34 -3.83 -23.25
N SER A 68 7.19 -4.84 -23.13
CA SER A 68 8.11 -4.94 -22.00
C SER A 68 9.22 -3.91 -22.12
N GLY A 69 9.57 -3.23 -21.03
CA GLY A 69 10.63 -2.23 -21.03
C GLY A 69 10.57 -1.29 -19.83
N GLU A 70 11.42 -0.26 -19.88
CA GLU A 70 11.42 0.84 -18.91
C GLU A 70 10.46 1.94 -19.36
N TYR A 71 9.71 2.48 -18.40
CA TYR A 71 8.75 3.54 -18.63
C TYR A 71 8.85 4.62 -17.54
N SER A 72 8.66 5.89 -17.90
CA SER A 72 8.35 6.94 -16.93
C SER A 72 6.83 6.97 -16.70
N LEU A 73 6.40 6.58 -15.51
CA LEU A 73 5.02 6.69 -15.07
C LEU A 73 4.83 8.04 -14.37
N LYS A 74 3.81 8.79 -14.76
CA LYS A 74 3.42 10.03 -14.09
C LYS A 74 1.93 10.02 -13.74
N MET A 75 1.61 10.35 -12.49
CA MET A 75 0.25 10.49 -11.99
C MET A 75 -0.01 11.94 -11.58
N ILE A 76 -1.10 12.52 -12.08
CA ILE A 76 -1.54 13.88 -11.74
C ILE A 76 -2.90 13.78 -11.05
N PRO A 77 -3.01 14.11 -9.75
CA PRO A 77 -4.26 14.11 -8.99
C PRO A 77 -5.33 14.99 -9.64
N ASP A 78 -6.56 14.47 -9.72
CA ASP A 78 -7.71 15.24 -10.14
C ASP A 78 -8.05 16.27 -9.06
N ALA A 79 -7.97 17.53 -9.45
CA ALA A 79 -8.24 18.65 -8.54
C ALA A 79 -9.74 18.79 -8.19
N SER A 80 -10.64 18.08 -8.88
CA SER A 80 -12.09 18.13 -8.64
C SER A 80 -12.56 17.21 -7.50
N GLU A 81 -11.81 16.15 -7.19
CA GLU A 81 -12.09 15.23 -6.07
C GLU A 81 -11.37 15.61 -4.76
N SER A 82 -10.49 16.61 -4.83
CA SER A 82 -9.86 17.21 -3.65
C SER A 82 -10.72 18.37 -3.17
N ALA A 83 -11.06 18.39 -1.87
CA ALA A 83 -11.69 19.54 -1.22
C ALA A 83 -10.89 20.85 -1.39
N GLU A 84 -9.61 20.72 -1.75
CA GLU A 84 -8.71 21.83 -2.03
C GLU A 84 -8.06 21.64 -3.42
N LYS A 85 -8.51 22.41 -4.41
CA LYS A 85 -8.08 22.34 -5.82
C LYS A 85 -6.56 22.62 -5.93
N ASN A 86 -5.81 21.76 -6.66
CA ASN A 86 -4.40 21.93 -7.05
C ASN A 86 -3.28 21.81 -5.98
N ILE A 87 -3.48 21.11 -4.85
CA ILE A 87 -2.45 21.05 -3.79
C ILE A 87 -1.41 19.94 -3.95
N PHE A 88 -1.76 18.80 -4.55
CA PHE A 88 -0.86 17.65 -4.56
C PHE A 88 0.11 17.69 -5.76
N PRO A 89 1.43 17.61 -5.52
CA PRO A 89 2.40 17.57 -6.62
C PRO A 89 2.22 16.26 -7.41
N PRO A 90 2.44 16.28 -8.74
CA PRO A 90 2.48 15.06 -9.54
C PRO A 90 3.47 14.05 -8.98
N PHE A 91 3.12 12.78 -9.06
CA PHE A 91 4.05 11.69 -8.78
C PHE A 91 4.67 11.22 -10.09
N GLU A 92 5.99 11.12 -10.16
CA GLU A 92 6.71 10.58 -11.30
C GLU A 92 7.72 9.54 -10.85
N GLN A 93 7.72 8.37 -11.49
CA GLN A 93 8.57 7.26 -11.13
C GLN A 93 8.90 6.41 -12.36
N LYS A 94 10.18 5.99 -12.46
CA LYS A 94 10.58 4.98 -13.44
C LYS A 94 10.10 3.61 -12.98
N ILE A 95 9.43 2.89 -13.88
CA ILE A 95 8.93 1.54 -13.67
C ILE A 95 9.44 0.62 -14.77
N VAL A 96 9.48 -0.67 -14.48
CA VAL A 96 9.76 -1.72 -15.46
C VAL A 96 8.48 -2.51 -15.68
N ILE A 97 8.08 -2.71 -16.93
CA ILE A 97 7.02 -3.63 -17.31
C ILE A 97 7.68 -4.88 -17.88
N GLY A 98 7.54 -6.01 -17.16
CA GLY A 98 8.15 -7.29 -17.53
C GLY A 98 7.28 -8.13 -18.47
N THR A 99 7.89 -9.01 -19.26
CA THR A 99 7.13 -9.92 -20.15
C THR A 99 6.32 -10.93 -19.33
N SER A 100 5.01 -10.98 -19.55
CA SER A 100 4.03 -11.84 -18.86
C SER A 100 3.97 -11.61 -17.36
N LEU A 101 4.35 -10.41 -16.90
CA LEU A 101 4.38 -10.04 -15.48
C LEU A 101 3.49 -8.82 -15.25
N LEU A 102 2.97 -8.72 -14.03
CA LEU A 102 2.23 -7.56 -13.55
C LEU A 102 3.19 -6.59 -12.86
N THR A 103 3.14 -5.33 -13.29
CA THR A 103 3.68 -4.21 -12.54
C THR A 103 2.52 -3.46 -11.88
N GLY A 104 2.54 -3.40 -10.56
CA GLY A 104 1.52 -2.73 -9.76
C GLY A 104 2.05 -1.42 -9.20
N VAL A 105 1.29 -0.34 -9.29
CA VAL A 105 1.62 0.94 -8.68
C VAL A 105 0.41 1.49 -7.93
N ASP A 106 0.61 1.84 -6.65
CA ASP A 106 -0.37 2.58 -5.85
C ASP A 106 0.22 3.89 -5.33
N ARG A 107 -0.64 4.91 -5.22
CA ARG A 107 -0.27 6.19 -4.62
C ARG A 107 -1.42 6.80 -3.84
N THR A 108 -1.20 7.06 -2.56
CA THR A 108 -2.06 7.94 -1.77
C THR A 108 -1.37 9.29 -1.67
N PHE A 109 -1.92 10.29 -2.35
CA PHE A 109 -1.41 11.66 -2.28
C PHE A 109 -1.73 12.28 -0.93
N GLY A 110 -0.86 13.19 -0.49
CA GLY A 110 -0.97 13.86 0.79
C GLY A 110 -0.26 15.22 0.75
N LYS A 111 -0.62 16.11 1.67
CA LYS A 111 -0.02 17.45 1.76
C LYS A 111 1.43 17.35 2.23
N GLY A 112 2.30 18.16 1.65
CA GLY A 112 3.73 18.15 1.98
C GLY A 112 4.34 16.75 1.83
N GLY A 113 4.96 16.25 2.90
CA GLY A 113 5.59 14.92 2.92
C GLY A 113 4.66 13.76 3.26
N ALA A 114 3.34 13.96 3.42
CA ALA A 114 2.43 12.90 3.87
C ALA A 114 2.12 11.85 2.79
N ALA A 115 2.47 12.09 1.53
CA ALA A 115 2.10 11.18 0.44
C ALA A 115 2.87 9.84 0.51
N GLU A 116 2.15 8.74 0.35
CA GLU A 116 2.67 7.36 0.43
C GLU A 116 2.30 6.53 -0.80
N GLY A 117 2.87 5.35 -0.98
CA GLY A 117 2.61 4.52 -2.17
C GLY A 117 3.54 3.33 -2.29
N SER A 118 3.35 2.52 -3.32
CA SER A 118 4.28 1.46 -3.65
C SER A 118 4.38 1.18 -5.15
N VAL A 119 5.51 0.64 -5.56
CA VAL A 119 5.74 0.05 -6.88
C VAL A 119 6.15 -1.40 -6.67
N LEU A 120 5.40 -2.31 -7.25
CA LEU A 120 5.61 -3.75 -7.18
C LEU A 120 5.98 -4.25 -8.58
N THR A 121 7.16 -4.84 -8.71
CA THR A 121 7.65 -5.38 -9.99
C THR A 121 8.14 -6.80 -9.80
N LEU A 122 7.63 -7.73 -10.58
CA LEU A 122 8.07 -9.12 -10.57
C LEU A 122 9.20 -9.31 -11.59
N PHE A 123 10.26 -10.02 -11.20
CA PHE A 123 11.39 -10.37 -12.07
C PHE A 123 11.61 -11.89 -12.05
N PRO A 124 11.89 -12.54 -13.19
CA PRO A 124 12.24 -13.95 -13.19
C PRO A 124 13.62 -14.17 -12.54
N ILE A 125 13.78 -15.27 -11.81
CA ILE A 125 15.07 -15.74 -11.29
C ILE A 125 15.47 -17.09 -11.90
N ALA A 126 16.75 -17.44 -11.78
CA ALA A 126 17.31 -18.67 -12.32
C ALA A 126 16.75 -19.91 -11.61
N ASN A 127 16.70 -19.90 -10.28
CA ASN A 127 16.16 -20.99 -9.48
C ASN A 127 14.63 -20.98 -9.53
N LYS A 128 14.03 -21.92 -10.28
CA LYS A 128 12.57 -22.03 -10.44
C LYS A 128 11.84 -22.58 -9.22
N GLN A 129 12.56 -23.08 -8.22
CA GLN A 129 11.99 -23.63 -6.98
C GLN A 129 12.06 -22.66 -5.80
N GLU A 130 12.43 -21.41 -6.05
CA GLU A 130 12.56 -20.39 -5.01
C GLU A 130 11.66 -19.19 -5.33
N ALA A 131 11.12 -18.55 -4.30
CA ALA A 131 10.56 -17.22 -4.39
C ALA A 131 11.39 -16.26 -3.53
N GLN A 132 11.62 -15.06 -4.06
CA GLN A 132 12.38 -14.01 -3.37
C GLN A 132 11.54 -12.74 -3.28
N VAL A 133 11.75 -11.96 -2.21
CA VAL A 133 11.15 -10.63 -2.07
C VAL A 133 12.24 -9.64 -1.71
N LEU A 134 12.43 -8.61 -2.53
CA LEU A 134 13.33 -7.49 -2.27
C LEU A 134 12.52 -6.29 -1.81
N VAL A 135 12.72 -5.88 -0.56
CA VAL A 135 12.02 -4.75 0.06
C VAL A 135 12.92 -3.52 0.05
N LEU A 136 12.49 -2.48 -0.68
CA LEU A 136 13.11 -1.17 -0.77
C LEU A 136 12.15 -0.12 -0.20
N SER A 137 12.70 0.95 0.37
CA SER A 137 11.86 2.05 0.86
C SER A 137 12.46 3.42 0.64
N PHE A 138 11.57 4.40 0.60
CA PHE A 138 11.87 5.81 0.76
C PHE A 138 11.06 6.37 1.94
N PRO A 139 11.70 6.87 3.01
CA PRO A 139 13.15 6.93 3.22
C PRO A 139 13.79 5.55 3.38
N GLN A 140 15.12 5.46 3.25
CA GLN A 140 15.88 4.23 3.46
C GLN A 140 15.96 3.85 4.96
N LYS A 141 16.40 2.62 5.24
CA LYS A 141 16.54 2.06 6.59
C LYS A 141 15.23 2.04 7.38
N ALA A 142 14.14 1.66 6.71
CA ALA A 142 12.86 1.39 7.37
C ALA A 142 12.87 -0.05 7.91
N ASP A 143 12.38 -0.26 9.12
CA ASP A 143 12.17 -1.58 9.70
C ASP A 143 11.19 -2.37 8.82
N VAL A 144 11.56 -3.61 8.51
CA VAL A 144 10.75 -4.55 7.73
C VAL A 144 10.24 -5.64 8.66
N ILE A 145 8.91 -5.68 8.81
CA ILE A 145 8.20 -6.76 9.48
C ILE A 145 7.50 -7.58 8.40
N PHE A 146 7.89 -8.86 8.27
CA PHE A 146 7.36 -9.79 7.27
C PHE A 146 6.59 -10.89 8.00
N ASP A 147 5.30 -11.04 7.71
CA ASP A 147 4.39 -11.98 8.38
C ASP A 147 4.48 -11.87 9.91
N SER A 148 4.34 -10.64 10.42
CA SER A 148 4.39 -10.27 11.85
C SER A 148 5.76 -10.44 12.54
N VAL A 149 6.80 -10.89 11.84
CA VAL A 149 8.16 -11.04 12.38
C VAL A 149 9.09 -9.95 11.84
N LYS A 150 9.79 -9.21 12.71
CA LYS A 150 10.82 -8.24 12.29
C LYS A 150 11.99 -9.00 11.63
N ARG A 151 12.30 -8.68 10.37
CA ARG A 151 13.34 -9.35 9.58
C ARG A 151 14.61 -8.52 9.35
N GLY A 152 14.53 -7.21 9.55
CA GLY A 152 15.67 -6.30 9.34
C GLY A 152 15.22 -4.90 8.96
N GLU A 153 16.08 -4.17 8.26
CA GLU A 153 15.80 -2.84 7.71
C GLU A 153 16.00 -2.84 6.18
N THR A 154 15.33 -1.94 5.46
CA THR A 154 15.53 -1.75 4.02
C THR A 154 16.92 -1.15 3.69
N PRO A 155 17.54 -1.54 2.56
CA PRO A 155 17.11 -2.56 1.61
C PRO A 155 17.28 -3.98 2.18
N LEU A 156 16.25 -4.83 2.03
CA LEU A 156 16.25 -6.20 2.55
C LEU A 156 15.82 -7.21 1.48
N LEU A 157 16.70 -8.16 1.17
CA LEU A 157 16.37 -9.33 0.36
C LEU A 157 15.94 -10.48 1.28
N LEU A 158 14.72 -10.94 1.11
CA LEU A 158 14.19 -12.16 1.71
C LEU A 158 14.32 -13.29 0.70
N SER A 159 15.23 -14.21 0.94
CA SER A 159 15.41 -15.44 0.16
C SER A 159 14.53 -16.56 0.69
N HIS A 160 14.21 -17.55 -0.16
CA HIS A 160 13.43 -18.74 0.20
C HIS A 160 12.06 -18.43 0.85
N VAL A 161 11.38 -17.41 0.33
CA VAL A 161 10.01 -17.09 0.75
C VAL A 161 9.06 -18.18 0.27
N THR A 162 8.11 -18.60 1.10
CA THR A 162 7.09 -19.58 0.72
C THR A 162 6.19 -18.99 -0.36
N ALA A 163 5.87 -19.71 -1.44
CA ALA A 163 4.97 -19.20 -2.47
C ALA A 163 3.52 -19.10 -1.96
N SER A 164 3.15 -17.94 -1.44
CA SER A 164 1.85 -17.66 -0.81
C SER A 164 1.59 -16.15 -0.74
N ASP A 165 0.45 -15.79 -0.16
CA ASP A 165 0.17 -14.42 0.23
C ASP A 165 0.93 -14.06 1.52
N HIS A 166 1.45 -12.84 1.56
CA HIS A 166 2.27 -12.29 2.65
C HIS A 166 1.83 -10.88 3.01
N ALA A 167 2.11 -10.51 4.26
CA ALA A 167 1.98 -9.14 4.72
C ALA A 167 3.37 -8.56 5.04
N ILE A 168 3.66 -7.39 4.48
CA ILE A 168 4.86 -6.62 4.83
C ILE A 168 4.44 -5.31 5.47
N ILE A 169 4.92 -5.05 6.68
CA ILE A 169 4.73 -3.78 7.37
C ILE A 169 6.08 -3.07 7.42
N LEU A 170 6.12 -1.83 6.93
CA LEU A 170 7.28 -0.97 7.05
C LEU A 170 7.05 0.06 8.15
N LYS A 171 8.06 0.24 9.01
CA LYS A 171 8.06 1.26 10.06
C LYS A 171 9.33 2.11 9.98
N LYS A 172 9.19 3.42 10.14
CA LYS A 172 10.32 4.33 10.28
C LYS A 172 9.94 5.46 11.22
N GLU A 173 10.84 5.83 12.12
CA GLU A 173 10.64 6.95 13.03
C GLU A 173 10.34 8.25 12.26
N GLY A 174 9.25 8.93 12.63
CA GLY A 174 8.76 10.14 11.95
C GLY A 174 7.91 9.88 10.71
N TYR A 175 7.64 8.61 10.37
CA TYR A 175 6.84 8.22 9.22
C TYR A 175 5.71 7.28 9.62
N ARG A 176 4.64 7.36 8.83
CA ARG A 176 3.49 6.48 8.92
C ARG A 176 3.89 5.05 8.59
N SER A 177 3.33 4.11 9.34
CA SER A 177 3.54 2.69 9.04
C SER A 177 2.72 2.32 7.80
N LYS A 178 3.34 1.67 6.80
CA LYS A 178 2.64 1.19 5.61
C LYS A 178 2.63 -0.33 5.59
N THR A 179 1.43 -0.89 5.44
CA THR A 179 1.22 -2.33 5.23
C THR A 179 0.95 -2.58 3.76
N ILE A 180 1.65 -3.54 3.17
CA ILE A 180 1.36 -4.06 1.83
C ILE A 180 1.04 -5.55 1.90
N HIS A 181 0.02 -5.96 1.16
CA HIS A 181 -0.28 -7.36 0.91
C HIS A 181 0.25 -7.72 -0.46
N LEU A 182 0.97 -8.83 -0.55
CA LEU A 182 1.55 -9.28 -1.80
C LEU A 182 1.51 -10.80 -1.88
N ARG A 183 1.68 -11.32 -3.09
CA ARG A 183 1.82 -12.74 -3.34
C ARG A 183 3.19 -13.05 -3.90
N SER A 184 3.91 -13.97 -3.27
CA SER A 184 5.17 -14.50 -3.77
C SER A 184 4.90 -15.69 -4.70
N VAL A 185 5.73 -15.83 -5.74
CA VAL A 185 5.57 -16.88 -6.76
C VAL A 185 6.93 -17.53 -7.02
N LEU A 186 6.95 -18.86 -7.11
CA LEU A 186 8.16 -19.61 -7.43
C LEU A 186 8.78 -19.17 -8.77
N GLY A 187 10.10 -19.20 -8.83
CA GLY A 187 10.88 -18.79 -9.99
C GLY A 187 10.92 -17.28 -10.22
N HIS A 188 10.46 -16.48 -9.25
CA HIS A 188 10.45 -15.02 -9.35
C HIS A 188 10.97 -14.33 -8.08
N LYS A 189 11.52 -13.14 -8.30
CA LYS A 189 11.83 -12.14 -7.27
C LYS A 189 10.83 -11.00 -7.40
N LEU A 190 10.03 -10.77 -6.36
CA LEU A 190 9.18 -9.59 -6.28
C LEU A 190 9.99 -8.44 -5.67
N GLU A 191 10.19 -7.38 -6.43
CA GLU A 191 10.81 -6.14 -5.97
C GLU A 191 9.73 -5.14 -5.58
N THR A 192 9.80 -4.64 -4.34
CA THR A 192 8.85 -3.67 -3.80
C THR A 192 9.57 -2.38 -3.45
N LEU A 193 9.20 -1.26 -4.06
CA LEU A 193 9.65 0.06 -3.68
C LEU A 193 8.51 0.79 -2.97
N ILE A 194 8.68 1.07 -1.68
CA ILE A 194 7.62 1.57 -0.81
C ILE A 194 7.94 2.99 -0.34
N PHE A 195 7.03 3.93 -0.59
CA PHE A 195 7.14 5.32 -0.15
C PHE A 195 6.33 5.52 1.12
N LEU A 196 6.98 5.87 2.23
CA LEU A 196 6.32 6.19 3.49
C LEU A 196 5.99 7.67 3.55
N GLY A 197 4.76 7.98 3.97
CA GLY A 197 4.36 9.35 4.28
C GLY A 197 4.90 9.78 5.64
N ILE A 198 5.21 11.06 5.80
CA ILE A 198 5.53 11.64 7.11
C ILE A 198 4.27 11.67 7.97
N GLU A 199 4.44 11.35 9.25
CA GLU A 199 3.42 11.57 10.27
C GLU A 199 3.28 13.09 10.48
N SER A 200 2.24 13.71 9.92
CA SER A 200 1.96 15.11 10.28
C SER A 200 1.61 15.10 11.77
N ASN A 201 2.32 15.90 12.59
CA ASN A 201 2.08 16.03 14.03
C ASN A 201 0.71 16.67 14.38
N GLN A 202 -0.27 16.53 13.51
CA GLN A 202 -1.65 16.95 13.70
C GLN A 202 -2.67 15.82 13.42
N GLU A 203 -2.30 14.70 12.78
CA GLU A 203 -3.32 13.68 12.40
C GLU A 203 -2.97 12.21 12.70
N GLU A 204 -1.78 11.85 13.21
CA GLU A 204 -1.42 10.42 13.39
C GLU A 204 -0.85 9.93 14.73
N LYS A 205 -1.10 10.65 15.85
CA LYS A 205 -1.22 9.93 17.14
C LYS A 205 -2.43 8.97 17.21
N LYS A 206 -3.15 8.76 16.09
CA LYS A 206 -4.42 8.03 16.00
C LYS A 206 -4.43 6.81 15.06
N ALA A 207 -3.35 6.46 14.35
CA ALA A 207 -3.40 5.41 13.31
C ALA A 207 -2.42 4.23 13.45
N SER A 208 -1.56 4.15 14.48
CA SER A 208 -0.67 2.99 14.67
C SER A 208 -1.22 1.89 15.61
N ALA A 209 -2.53 1.90 15.90
CA ALA A 209 -3.20 0.90 16.72
C ALA A 209 -4.51 0.39 16.09
N SER A 210 -4.51 0.10 14.79
CA SER A 210 -5.53 -0.67 14.09
C SER A 210 -4.86 -1.25 12.85
N ALA A 211 -4.71 -2.55 12.65
CA ALA A 211 -5.77 -3.53 12.70
C ALA A 211 -5.19 -4.93 12.88
N GLN A 212 -5.71 -5.66 13.86
CA GLN A 212 -6.14 -7.03 13.59
C GLN A 212 -7.32 -7.34 14.49
N SER A 213 -8.53 -7.06 13.99
CA SER A 213 -9.59 -8.06 13.96
C SER A 213 -10.73 -7.52 13.09
N GLU A 214 -10.93 -8.12 11.93
CA GLU A 214 -12.27 -8.19 11.35
C GLU A 214 -13.09 -9.17 12.23
N ASN A 215 -14.26 -8.75 12.71
CA ASN A 215 -15.55 -9.06 12.10
C ASN A 215 -16.71 -8.82 13.10
N LYS A 216 -17.89 -8.52 12.55
CA LYS A 216 -19.25 -8.50 13.13
C LYS A 216 -19.84 -7.21 13.75
N THR A 217 -20.76 -6.66 12.94
CA THR A 217 -22.20 -6.46 13.20
C THR A 217 -22.64 -5.52 14.32
N ALA A 218 -23.17 -4.37 13.87
CA ALA A 218 -23.94 -3.42 14.66
C ALA A 218 -25.26 -4.01 15.18
N THR A 219 -25.50 -3.84 16.48
CA THR A 219 -26.81 -3.92 17.13
C THR A 219 -26.92 -2.75 18.09
N ASN A 220 -27.90 -1.87 17.89
CA ASN A 220 -28.05 -0.60 18.61
C ASN A 220 -28.58 -0.80 20.05
N ALA A 221 -27.77 -1.35 20.95
CA ALA A 221 -28.06 -1.37 22.38
C ALA A 221 -27.40 -0.15 23.07
N SER A 222 -28.00 0.38 24.14
CA SER A 222 -27.43 1.48 24.93
C SER A 222 -27.42 1.15 26.42
N VAL A 223 -26.45 1.68 27.16
CA VAL A 223 -26.29 1.49 28.61
C VAL A 223 -26.26 2.83 29.34
N LEU A 224 -26.96 2.91 30.47
CA LEU A 224 -26.96 4.05 31.39
C LEU A 224 -25.93 3.82 32.49
N ILE A 225 -25.04 4.79 32.70
CA ILE A 225 -24.06 4.74 33.80
C ILE A 225 -24.76 5.01 35.13
N THR A 226 -24.62 4.11 36.10
CA THR A 226 -25.23 4.23 37.43
C THR A 226 -24.27 4.91 38.41
N GLN A 227 -24.75 5.25 39.61
CA GLN A 227 -23.92 5.91 40.63
C GLN A 227 -22.69 5.06 40.99
N THR A 228 -21.51 5.69 40.99
CA THR A 228 -20.26 5.09 41.47
C THR A 228 -19.81 5.77 42.77
N PRO A 229 -19.06 5.08 43.66
CA PRO A 229 -18.54 5.68 44.89
C PRO A 229 -17.62 6.89 44.66
N THR A 230 -17.00 6.98 43.49
CA THR A 230 -16.06 8.04 43.11
C THR A 230 -16.71 9.18 42.31
N GLY A 231 -18.00 9.08 41.97
CA GLY A 231 -18.71 10.08 41.16
C GLY A 231 -18.44 10.02 39.65
N PHE A 232 -17.56 9.13 39.20
CA PHE A 232 -17.25 8.83 37.81
C PHE A 232 -16.89 7.34 37.65
N LEU A 233 -17.06 6.80 36.45
CA LEU A 233 -16.68 5.44 36.06
C LEU A 233 -15.53 5.49 35.07
N ASN A 234 -14.49 4.69 35.33
CA ASN A 234 -13.31 4.62 34.49
C ASN A 234 -13.59 3.82 33.23
N VAL A 235 -13.30 4.41 32.07
CA VAL A 235 -13.26 3.73 30.79
C VAL A 235 -11.83 3.30 30.53
N ARG A 236 -11.62 2.01 30.28
CA ARG A 236 -10.31 1.40 30.06
C ARG A 236 -10.16 0.94 28.61
N SER A 237 -8.92 0.81 28.14
CA SER A 237 -8.65 0.41 26.75
C SER A 237 -9.11 -1.02 26.43
N THR A 238 -9.03 -1.92 27.40
CA THR A 238 -9.42 -3.34 27.29
C THR A 238 -10.03 -3.82 28.62
N PRO A 239 -10.84 -4.89 28.63
CA PRO A 239 -11.24 -5.53 29.87
C PRO A 239 -9.99 -6.18 30.50
N PRO A 240 -10.02 -6.51 31.81
CA PRO A 240 -8.90 -7.10 32.50
C PRO A 240 -8.49 -8.42 31.83
N VAL A 241 -7.19 -8.60 31.60
CA VAL A 241 -6.61 -9.86 31.12
C VAL A 241 -5.79 -10.42 32.28
N ASP A 242 -6.07 -11.66 32.68
CA ASP A 242 -5.40 -12.34 33.80
C ASP A 242 -5.40 -11.54 35.12
N GLY A 243 -6.49 -10.81 35.40
CA GLY A 243 -6.64 -10.00 36.61
C GLY A 243 -5.93 -8.64 36.60
N VAL A 244 -5.21 -8.30 35.51
CA VAL A 244 -4.50 -7.02 35.36
C VAL A 244 -5.40 -5.97 34.72
N LEU A 245 -5.59 -4.84 35.41
CA LEU A 245 -6.40 -3.72 34.91
C LEU A 245 -5.64 -2.91 33.84
N ALA A 246 -6.24 -2.77 32.67
CA ALA A 246 -5.74 -1.95 31.57
C ALA A 246 -5.73 -0.44 31.91
N PRO A 247 -4.91 0.40 31.26
CA PRO A 247 -4.85 1.84 31.54
C PRO A 247 -6.21 2.54 31.36
N LYS A 248 -6.47 3.52 32.22
CA LYS A 248 -7.64 4.41 32.11
C LYS A 248 -7.45 5.32 30.89
N ILE A 249 -8.43 5.33 30.00
CA ILE A 249 -8.41 6.14 28.77
C ILE A 249 -9.42 7.28 28.80
N ALA A 250 -10.49 7.16 29.60
CA ALA A 250 -11.49 8.21 29.80
C ALA A 250 -12.27 7.99 31.11
N GLU A 251 -13.15 8.94 31.41
CA GLU A 251 -14.11 8.87 32.52
C GLU A 251 -15.51 9.16 31.98
N VAL A 252 -16.50 8.41 32.45
CA VAL A 252 -17.92 8.64 32.17
C VAL A 252 -18.66 8.88 33.47
N TYR A 253 -19.69 9.72 33.43
CA TYR A 253 -20.39 10.16 34.64
C TYR A 253 -21.74 9.46 34.79
N PRO A 254 -22.17 9.16 36.02
CA PRO A 254 -23.51 8.63 36.27
C PRO A 254 -24.60 9.50 35.65
N GLY A 255 -25.65 8.86 35.10
CA GLY A 255 -26.73 9.50 34.36
C GLY A 255 -26.49 9.64 32.86
N ASN A 256 -25.26 9.46 32.38
CA ASN A 256 -24.97 9.44 30.94
C ASN A 256 -25.43 8.11 30.32
N ALA A 257 -26.10 8.20 29.17
CA ALA A 257 -26.37 7.03 28.32
C ALA A 257 -25.33 6.96 27.21
N VAL A 258 -24.75 5.78 27.00
CA VAL A 258 -23.71 5.52 25.99
C VAL A 258 -24.06 4.28 25.18
N LEU A 259 -23.61 4.23 23.93
CA LEU A 259 -23.91 3.09 23.05
C LEU A 259 -23.12 1.87 23.52
N LEU A 260 -23.79 0.74 23.66
CA LEU A 260 -23.20 -0.55 24.00
C LEU A 260 -22.84 -1.26 22.69
N ILE A 261 -21.55 -1.50 22.51
CA ILE A 261 -21.00 -2.17 21.33
C ILE A 261 -20.83 -3.66 21.59
N GLU A 262 -20.34 -4.02 22.78
CA GLU A 262 -19.95 -5.40 23.11
C GLU A 262 -20.06 -5.64 24.61
N GLU A 263 -20.30 -6.88 25.00
CA GLU A 263 -20.27 -7.32 26.40
C GLU A 263 -19.40 -8.56 26.51
N LYS A 264 -18.51 -8.56 27.50
CA LYS A 264 -17.62 -9.67 27.77
C LYS A 264 -17.22 -9.71 29.23
N ASP A 265 -17.44 -10.86 29.89
CA ASP A 265 -16.90 -11.19 31.21
C ASP A 265 -17.13 -10.13 32.30
N GLY A 266 -18.33 -9.54 32.38
CA GLY A 266 -18.65 -8.49 33.36
C GLY A 266 -18.15 -7.09 32.98
N TRP A 267 -17.84 -6.88 31.69
CA TRP A 267 -17.45 -5.60 31.13
C TRP A 267 -18.28 -5.28 29.89
N TYR A 268 -18.57 -3.99 29.72
CA TYR A 268 -19.24 -3.44 28.56
C TYR A 268 -18.28 -2.57 27.76
N LYS A 269 -18.20 -2.84 26.46
CA LYS A 269 -17.55 -1.95 25.50
C LYS A 269 -18.56 -0.91 25.06
N ILE A 270 -18.21 0.36 25.25
CA ILE A 270 -19.07 1.49 24.96
C ILE A 270 -18.46 2.43 23.92
N GLU A 271 -19.29 3.18 23.21
CA GLU A 271 -18.88 4.31 22.37
C GLU A 271 -19.00 5.64 23.15
N LEU A 272 -17.92 6.43 23.13
CA LEU A 272 -17.86 7.77 23.69
C LEU A 272 -18.31 8.80 22.64
N LEU A 273 -18.72 9.99 23.10
CA LEU A 273 -19.19 11.08 22.23
C LEU A 273 -18.15 11.55 21.18
N ASP A 274 -16.85 11.26 21.40
CA ASP A 274 -15.75 11.56 20.48
C ASP A 274 -15.47 10.43 19.46
N GLY A 275 -16.37 9.43 19.39
CA GLY A 275 -16.29 8.26 18.52
C GLY A 275 -15.26 7.22 18.95
N LYS A 276 -14.62 7.38 20.12
CA LYS A 276 -13.71 6.37 20.68
C LYS A 276 -14.51 5.28 21.38
N THR A 277 -13.93 4.10 21.49
CA THR A 277 -14.52 2.99 22.23
C THR A 277 -13.68 2.63 23.43
N GLY A 278 -14.31 2.07 24.46
CA GLY A 278 -13.60 1.63 25.65
C GLY A 278 -14.47 0.78 26.56
N TRP A 279 -13.83 0.14 27.54
CA TRP A 279 -14.45 -0.85 28.41
C TRP A 279 -14.75 -0.27 29.78
N ILE A 280 -15.98 -0.47 30.24
CA ILE A 280 -16.46 -0.12 31.58
C ILE A 280 -16.90 -1.39 32.30
N SER A 281 -16.82 -1.40 33.63
CA SER A 281 -17.37 -2.50 34.43
C SER A 281 -18.90 -2.50 34.34
N SER A 282 -19.50 -3.66 34.10
CA SER A 282 -20.96 -3.81 34.02
C SER A 282 -21.65 -3.54 35.36
N ASP A 283 -20.93 -3.63 36.48
CA ASP A 283 -21.48 -3.42 37.83
C ASP A 283 -21.99 -2.00 38.05
N TYR A 284 -21.51 -1.05 37.24
CA TYR A 284 -21.86 0.36 37.30
C TYR A 284 -22.58 0.85 36.04
N ALA A 285 -23.20 -0.07 35.29
CA ALA A 285 -23.92 0.24 34.07
C ALA A 285 -25.17 -0.62 33.89
N GLN A 286 -26.30 0.01 33.58
CA GLN A 286 -27.58 -0.66 33.39
C GLN A 286 -28.01 -0.57 31.92
N LYS A 287 -28.25 -1.71 31.28
CA LYS A 287 -28.79 -1.76 29.91
C LYS A 287 -30.18 -1.12 29.87
N LYS A 288 -30.44 -0.34 28.83
CA LYS A 288 -31.76 0.20 28.48
C LYS A 288 -32.44 -0.67 27.44
#